data_AF-A0A2N3C114-F1
#
_entry.id   AF-A0A2N3C114-F1
#
_cell.length_a   1.000
_cell.length_b   1.000
_cell.length_c   1.000
_cell.angle_alpha   90.00
_cell.angle_beta   90.00
_cell.angle_gamma   90.00
#
_symmetry.space_group_name_H-M   'P 1'
#
loop_
_entity.id
_entity.type
_entity.pdbx_description
1 polymer ?
#
loop_
_entity_poly.entity_id
_entity_poly.type
_entity_poly.pdbx_seq_one_letter_code
_entity_poly.pdbx_strand_id
1 'polypeptide(L)'
;MALFLVPGSGFGGAGMARAAGLVMSEGEYEEALAFIAGTKAVMAEAEAALGQATARAAAAARRDDLAQRLDMLRRLMTAAAQRDRIGARGTGKGNGITPERQRARDVIRRAGEIEDPLLDLWTAWSQRAGIRRADR
;
A
#
# COMPACT_ATOMS: atom_id res chain seq x y z
N MET A 1 16.17 -39.43 -2.02
CA MET A 1 15.72 -38.23 -1.29
C MET A 1 15.78 -37.04 -2.24
N ALA A 2 14.63 -36.53 -2.66
CA ALA A 2 14.53 -35.26 -3.37
C ALA A 2 13.21 -34.61 -2.94
N LEU A 3 13.29 -33.70 -1.97
CA LEU A 3 12.24 -32.77 -1.58
C LEU A 3 12.55 -31.45 -2.26
N PHE A 4 11.71 -30.99 -3.18
CA PHE A 4 11.46 -29.56 -3.43
C PHE A 4 10.20 -29.46 -4.29
N LEU A 5 9.05 -29.30 -3.64
CA LEU A 5 7.86 -28.72 -4.27
C LEU A 5 7.45 -27.55 -3.38
N VAL A 6 7.92 -26.36 -3.74
CA VAL A 6 7.41 -25.09 -3.21
C VAL A 6 5.99 -24.93 -3.76
N PRO A 7 4.93 -24.86 -2.94
CA PRO A 7 3.66 -24.40 -3.44
C PRO A 7 3.80 -22.90 -3.68
N GLY A 8 3.87 -22.52 -4.95
CA GLY A 8 3.66 -21.14 -5.36
C GLY A 8 2.27 -20.72 -4.88
N SER A 9 2.24 -19.89 -3.84
CA SER A 9 1.05 -19.13 -3.47
C SER A 9 0.74 -18.17 -4.62
N GLY A 10 0.02 -18.68 -5.61
CA GLY A 10 -0.63 -17.89 -6.64
C GLY A 10 -1.70 -17.05 -5.97
N PHE A 11 -1.33 -15.84 -5.54
CA PHE A 11 -2.30 -14.80 -5.27
C PHE A 11 -2.81 -14.33 -6.64
N GLY A 12 -3.83 -15.04 -7.13
CA GLY A 12 -4.63 -14.61 -8.27
C GLY A 12 -5.29 -13.27 -7.93
N GLY A 13 -4.71 -12.18 -8.38
CA GLY A 13 -5.35 -10.87 -8.41
C GLY A 13 -6.35 -10.80 -9.55
N ALA A 14 -7.41 -11.61 -9.47
CA ALA A 14 -8.59 -11.46 -10.29
C ALA A 14 -9.21 -10.08 -10.02
N GLY A 15 -9.35 -9.29 -11.08
CA GLY A 15 -10.22 -8.12 -11.22
C GLY A 15 -10.56 -7.33 -9.95
N MET A 16 -9.79 -6.27 -9.67
CA MET A 16 -10.30 -5.10 -8.94
C MET A 16 -11.28 -4.31 -9.83
N ALA A 17 -12.38 -4.97 -10.20
CA ALA A 17 -13.60 -4.32 -10.67
C ALA A 17 -14.67 -4.57 -9.60
N ARG A 18 -14.39 -4.14 -8.36
CA ARG A 18 -15.43 -4.07 -7.32
C ARG A 18 -16.13 -2.72 -7.47
N ALA A 19 -17.43 -2.82 -7.70
CA ALA A 19 -18.37 -1.72 -7.79
C ALA A 19 -18.01 -0.58 -6.83
N ALA A 20 -18.16 0.65 -7.30
CA ALA A 20 -18.01 1.84 -6.47
C ALA A 20 -19.05 1.81 -5.33
N GLY A 21 -18.71 1.14 -4.24
CA GLY A 21 -19.43 1.20 -2.99
C GLY A 21 -19.46 2.65 -2.55
N LEU A 22 -20.67 3.19 -2.34
CA LEU A 22 -20.89 4.56 -1.86
C LEU A 22 -20.19 4.81 -0.50
N VAL A 23 -19.94 3.73 0.25
CA VAL A 23 -19.35 3.74 1.57
C VAL A 23 -18.40 2.54 1.72
N MET A 24 -17.41 2.66 2.61
CA MET A 24 -16.41 1.62 2.82
C MET A 24 -17.00 0.44 3.61
N SER A 25 -17.14 -0.70 2.94
CA SER A 25 -17.59 -1.94 3.57
C SER A 25 -16.53 -2.51 4.52
N GLU A 26 -16.93 -3.50 5.33
CA GLU A 26 -16.02 -4.23 6.22
C GLU A 26 -14.98 -5.03 5.43
N GLY A 27 -15.38 -5.76 4.38
CA GLY A 27 -14.44 -6.52 3.55
C GLY A 27 -13.41 -5.64 2.83
N GLU A 28 -13.83 -4.48 2.29
CA GLU A 28 -12.87 -3.52 1.70
C GLU A 28 -11.91 -2.94 2.73
N TYR A 29 -12.35 -2.82 3.98
CA TYR A 29 -11.52 -2.37 5.08
C TYR A 29 -10.50 -3.43 5.50
N GLU A 30 -10.91 -4.69 5.61
CA GLU A 30 -9.99 -5.80 5.86
C GLU A 30 -8.95 -5.94 4.73
N GLU A 31 -9.36 -5.85 3.47
CA GLU A 31 -8.45 -5.85 2.32
C GLU A 31 -7.45 -4.69 2.36
N ALA A 32 -7.91 -3.49 2.73
CA ALA A 32 -7.04 -2.33 2.91
C ALA A 32 -6.02 -2.53 4.05
N LEU A 33 -6.45 -3.09 5.19
CA LEU A 33 -5.57 -3.40 6.30
C LEU A 33 -4.55 -4.48 5.95
N ALA A 34 -4.95 -5.52 5.22
CA ALA A 34 -4.06 -6.58 4.75
C ALA A 34 -3.00 -6.00 3.79
N PHE A 35 -3.40 -5.11 2.88
CA PHE A 35 -2.46 -4.42 1.99
C PHE A 35 -1.45 -3.56 2.77
N ILE A 36 -1.91 -2.78 3.75
CA ILE A 36 -1.04 -1.95 4.60
C ILE A 36 -0.05 -2.82 5.38
N ALA A 37 -0.53 -3.92 5.99
CA ALA A 37 0.32 -4.86 6.72
C ALA A 37 1.36 -5.54 5.81
N GLY A 38 0.95 -6.00 4.62
CA GLY A 38 1.85 -6.58 3.63
C GLY A 38 2.89 -5.57 3.13
N THR A 39 2.52 -4.29 3.03
CA THR A 39 3.46 -3.22 2.67
C THR A 39 4.48 -2.98 3.77
N LYS A 40 4.05 -2.94 5.04
CA LYS A 40 4.98 -2.88 6.19
C LYS A 40 5.97 -4.03 6.22
N ALA A 41 5.52 -5.26 5.93
CA ALA A 41 6.40 -6.43 5.87
C ALA A 41 7.47 -6.27 4.77
N VAL A 42 7.07 -5.86 3.57
CA VAL A 42 8.00 -5.59 2.47
C VAL A 42 8.97 -4.45 2.79
N MET A 43 8.51 -3.39 3.46
CA MET A 43 9.39 -2.32 3.92
C MET A 43 10.45 -2.85 4.88
N ALA A 44 10.08 -3.67 5.87
CA ALA A 44 11.02 -4.24 6.83
C ALA A 44 12.09 -5.13 6.14
N GLU A 45 11.66 -5.97 5.20
CA GLU A 45 12.59 -6.77 4.38
C GLU A 45 13.51 -5.89 3.51
N ALA A 46 12.96 -4.83 2.92
CA ALA A 46 13.72 -3.90 2.08
C ALA A 46 14.73 -3.10 2.91
N GLU A 47 14.38 -2.73 4.13
CA GLU A 47 15.27 -2.05 5.06
C GLU A 47 16.40 -2.97 5.52
N ALA A 48 16.08 -4.21 5.92
CA ALA A 48 17.08 -5.21 6.31
C ALA A 48 18.08 -5.51 5.18
N ALA A 49 17.63 -5.46 3.93
CA ALA A 49 18.48 -5.66 2.76
C ALA A 49 19.37 -4.44 2.40
N LEU A 50 19.13 -3.24 2.96
CA LEU A 50 19.96 -2.06 2.67
C LEU A 50 21.42 -2.26 3.12
N GLY A 51 21.66 -2.96 4.23
CA GLY A 51 23.01 -3.21 4.74
C GLY A 51 23.82 -4.25 3.95
N GLN A 52 23.19 -5.00 3.05
CA GLN A 52 23.83 -6.11 2.33
C GLN A 52 24.42 -5.64 1.01
N ALA A 53 25.46 -6.29 0.48
CA ALA A 53 25.93 -6.02 -0.87
C ALA A 53 24.90 -6.54 -1.91
N THR A 54 24.24 -5.63 -2.62
CA THR A 54 23.17 -5.97 -3.57
C THR A 54 23.57 -5.58 -4.98
N ALA A 55 23.40 -6.50 -5.94
CA ALA A 55 23.59 -6.19 -7.36
C ALA A 55 22.61 -5.10 -7.82
N ARG A 56 23.06 -4.24 -8.74
CA ARG A 56 22.28 -3.09 -9.24
C ARG A 56 20.91 -3.49 -9.81
N ALA A 57 20.84 -4.64 -10.51
CA ALA A 57 19.59 -5.17 -11.06
C ALA A 57 18.59 -5.58 -9.95
N ALA A 58 19.07 -6.21 -8.88
CA ALA A 58 18.24 -6.55 -7.73
C ALA A 58 17.78 -5.30 -6.96
N ALA A 59 18.64 -4.28 -6.86
CA ALA A 59 18.26 -2.99 -6.31
C ALA A 59 17.18 -2.28 -7.14
N ALA A 60 17.24 -2.38 -8.47
CA ALA A 60 16.22 -1.83 -9.37
C ALA A 60 14.87 -2.55 -9.21
N ALA A 61 14.87 -3.89 -9.15
CA ALA A 61 13.64 -4.66 -8.89
C ALA A 61 13.01 -4.27 -7.54
N ARG A 62 13.83 -4.09 -6.51
CA ARG A 62 13.33 -3.67 -5.19
C ARG A 62 12.75 -2.27 -5.19
N ARG A 63 13.42 -1.33 -5.87
CA ARG A 63 12.88 0.01 -6.13
C ARG A 63 11.51 -0.05 -6.80
N ASP A 64 11.35 -0.87 -7.84
CA ASP A 64 10.12 -0.92 -8.62
C ASP A 64 8.95 -1.51 -7.82
N ASP A 65 9.20 -2.53 -7.00
CA ASP A 65 8.22 -3.06 -6.03
C ASP A 65 7.78 -1.98 -5.02
N LEU A 66 8.73 -1.23 -4.45
CA LEU A 66 8.41 -0.12 -3.52
C LEU A 66 7.63 1.00 -4.23
N ALA A 67 7.95 1.31 -5.48
CA ALA A 67 7.24 2.32 -6.28
C ALA A 67 5.78 1.90 -6.53
N GLN A 68 5.55 0.65 -6.94
CA GLN A 68 4.20 0.12 -7.15
C GLN A 68 3.36 0.16 -5.88
N ARG A 69 3.96 -0.17 -4.73
CA ARG A 69 3.31 -0.12 -3.43
C ARG A 69 2.95 1.30 -3.02
N LEU A 70 3.83 2.26 -3.25
CA LEU A 70 3.58 3.68 -2.99
C LEU A 70 2.39 4.19 -3.83
N ASP A 71 2.36 3.85 -5.12
CA ASP A 71 1.24 4.22 -6.00
C ASP A 71 -0.07 3.59 -5.56
N MET A 72 -0.07 2.32 -5.19
CA MET A 72 -1.25 1.63 -4.65
C MET A 72 -1.71 2.24 -3.32
N LEU A 73 -0.79 2.58 -2.42
CA LEU A 73 -1.09 3.21 -1.13
C LEU A 73 -1.77 4.58 -1.33
N ARG A 74 -1.28 5.40 -2.26
CA ARG A 74 -1.88 6.69 -2.63
C ARG A 74 -3.27 6.55 -3.23
N ARG A 75 -3.46 5.55 -4.10
CA ARG A 75 -4.79 5.23 -4.66
C ARG A 75 -5.76 4.78 -3.56
N LEU A 76 -5.30 3.97 -2.62
CA LEU A 76 -6.09 3.53 -1.46
C LEU A 76 -6.53 4.72 -0.60
N MET A 77 -5.61 5.63 -0.27
CA MET A 77 -5.95 6.85 0.49
C MET A 77 -6.93 7.74 -0.26
N THR A 78 -6.76 7.90 -1.57
CA THR A 78 -7.68 8.67 -2.41
C THR A 78 -9.09 8.06 -2.42
N ALA A 79 -9.19 6.75 -2.59
CA ALA A 79 -10.46 6.02 -2.56
C ALA A 79 -11.14 6.12 -1.19
N ALA A 80 -10.38 5.96 -0.10
CA ALA A 80 -10.88 6.14 1.27
C ALA A 80 -11.37 7.58 1.51
N ALA A 81 -10.63 8.59 1.05
CA ALA A 81 -11.03 9.99 1.18
C ALA A 81 -12.31 10.31 0.39
N GLN A 82 -12.47 9.73 -0.80
CA GLN A 82 -13.70 9.88 -1.58
C GLN A 82 -14.91 9.27 -0.83
N ARG A 83 -14.73 8.09 -0.22
CA ARG A 83 -15.77 7.42 0.57
C ARG A 83 -16.14 8.17 1.85
N ASP A 84 -15.16 8.76 2.55
CA ASP A 84 -15.43 9.62 3.71
C ASP A 84 -16.32 10.82 3.34
N ARG A 85 -16.08 11.43 2.17
CA ARG A 85 -16.90 12.55 1.66
C ARG A 85 -18.31 12.13 1.26
N ILE A 86 -18.48 10.95 0.65
CA ILE A 86 -19.81 10.44 0.26
C ILE A 86 -20.63 10.09 1.50
N GLY A 87 -20.02 9.43 2.49
CA GLY A 87 -20.66 9.11 3.77
C GLY A 87 -21.13 10.35 4.54
N ALA A 88 -20.49 11.51 4.35
CA ALA A 88 -20.92 12.78 4.93
C ALA A 88 -22.13 13.43 4.24
N ARG A 89 -22.42 13.09 2.97
CA ARG A 89 -23.56 13.63 2.20
C ARG A 89 -24.82 12.77 2.29
N GLY A 90 -24.68 11.48 2.60
CA GLY A 90 -25.78 10.51 2.62
C GLY A 90 -26.65 10.54 3.89
N THR A 91 -26.22 11.17 4.97
CA THR A 91 -26.92 11.15 6.27
C THR A 91 -27.47 12.53 6.63
N GLY A 92 -28.60 12.90 6.03
CA GLY A 92 -29.30 14.18 6.28
C GLY A 92 -29.83 14.41 7.71
N LYS A 93 -29.44 13.62 8.72
CA LYS A 93 -29.78 13.83 10.13
C LYS A 93 -28.69 13.27 11.04
N GLY A 94 -28.11 14.13 11.86
CA GLY A 94 -27.47 13.73 13.11
C GLY A 94 -25.95 13.62 13.07
N ASN A 95 -25.34 14.16 14.11
CA ASN A 95 -23.92 14.41 14.36
C ASN A 95 -23.03 13.14 14.52
N GLY A 96 -23.41 12.00 13.93
CA GLY A 96 -22.75 10.71 14.15
C GLY A 96 -21.74 10.37 13.04
N ILE A 97 -20.48 10.11 13.41
CA ILE A 97 -19.52 9.44 12.52
C ILE A 97 -20.03 8.01 12.31
N THR A 98 -20.43 7.67 11.08
CA THR A 98 -20.87 6.30 10.77
C THR A 98 -19.67 5.33 10.82
N PRO A 99 -19.89 4.04 11.10
CA PRO A 99 -18.82 3.03 11.10
C PRO A 99 -18.02 3.01 9.78
N GLU A 100 -18.68 3.23 8.64
CA GLU A 100 -18.08 3.30 7.31
C GLU A 100 -17.09 4.46 7.20
N ARG A 101 -17.45 5.63 7.74
CA ARG A 101 -16.56 6.80 7.79
C ARG A 101 -15.39 6.56 8.71
N GLN A 102 -15.62 5.90 9.84
CA GLN A 102 -14.54 5.55 10.76
C GLN A 102 -13.53 4.60 10.10
N ARG A 103 -14.00 3.60 9.35
CA ARG A 103 -13.14 2.69 8.56
C ARG A 103 -12.31 3.44 7.52
N ALA A 104 -12.94 4.34 6.75
CA ALA A 104 -12.25 5.14 5.75
C ALA A 104 -11.16 6.04 6.38
N ARG A 105 -11.49 6.72 7.48
CA ARG A 105 -10.54 7.56 8.23
C ARG A 105 -9.40 6.75 8.83
N ASP A 106 -9.69 5.55 9.34
CA ASP A 106 -8.65 4.67 9.89
C ASP A 106 -7.66 4.23 8.81
N VAL A 107 -8.14 3.89 7.60
CA VAL A 107 -7.27 3.56 6.48
C VAL A 107 -6.41 4.74 6.06
N ILE A 108 -6.98 5.95 5.95
CA ILE A 108 -6.21 7.16 5.62
C ILE A 108 -5.10 7.38 6.65
N ARG A 109 -5.43 7.30 7.95
CA ARG A 109 -4.47 7.47 9.04
C ARG A 109 -3.34 6.45 8.95
N ARG A 110 -3.66 5.16 8.89
CA ARG A 110 -2.66 4.08 8.87
C ARG A 110 -1.81 4.05 7.60
N ALA A 111 -2.40 4.41 6.46
CA ALA A 111 -1.67 4.54 5.21
C ALA A 111 -0.74 5.75 5.24
N GLY A 112 -1.20 6.89 5.78
CA GLY A 112 -0.37 8.09 5.96
C GLY A 112 0.82 7.87 6.90
N GLU A 113 0.66 7.04 7.94
CA GLU A 113 1.77 6.65 8.84
C GLU A 113 2.93 5.95 8.13
N ILE A 114 2.69 5.32 6.97
CA ILE A 114 3.71 4.57 6.23
C ILE A 114 4.09 5.19 4.89
N GLU A 115 3.40 6.24 4.42
CA GLU A 115 3.69 6.86 3.12
C GLU A 115 5.10 7.47 3.10
N ASP A 116 5.43 8.31 4.08
CA ASP A 116 6.74 8.97 4.14
C ASP A 116 7.89 7.97 4.31
N PRO A 117 7.84 7.01 5.27
CA PRO A 117 8.89 5.99 5.38
C PRO A 117 9.03 5.12 4.13
N LEU A 118 7.93 4.83 3.42
CA LEU A 118 7.98 4.08 2.16
C LEU A 118 8.65 4.89 1.04
N LEU A 119 8.39 6.19 0.97
CA LEU A 119 9.03 7.10 0.02
C LEU A 119 10.53 7.25 0.28
N ASP A 120 10.94 7.35 1.54
CA ASP A 120 12.35 7.42 1.94
C ASP A 120 13.09 6.13 1.54
N LEU A 121 12.47 4.99 1.81
CA LEU A 121 13.04 3.69 1.45
C LEU A 121 13.13 3.51 -0.08
N TRP A 122 12.10 3.90 -0.82
CA TRP A 122 12.16 3.94 -2.29
C TRP A 122 13.29 4.84 -2.79
N THR A 123 13.51 6.00 -2.15
CA THR A 123 14.60 6.92 -2.50
C THR A 123 15.96 6.27 -2.27
N ALA A 124 16.17 5.59 -1.15
CA ALA A 124 17.41 4.87 -0.85
C ALA A 124 17.70 3.77 -1.90
N TRP A 125 16.69 2.96 -2.24
CA TRP A 125 16.82 1.93 -3.28
C TRP A 125 17.01 2.51 -4.69
N SER A 126 16.44 3.68 -4.98
CA SER A 126 16.66 4.40 -6.25
C SER A 126 18.11 4.85 -6.42
N GLN A 127 18.70 5.42 -5.37
CA GLN A 127 20.12 5.81 -5.35
C GLN A 127 21.01 4.59 -5.59
N ARG A 128 20.70 3.47 -4.94
CA ARG A 128 21.44 2.21 -5.09
C ARG A 128 21.30 1.57 -6.47
N ALA A 129 20.13 1.67 -7.09
CA ALA A 129 19.91 1.30 -8.48
C ALA A 129 20.64 2.24 -9.48
N GLY A 130 21.31 3.28 -8.97
CA GLY A 130 22.10 4.24 -9.73
C GLY A 130 21.25 5.19 -10.59
N ILE A 131 20.01 5.46 -10.17
CA ILE A 131 19.28 6.64 -10.65
C ILE A 131 19.84 7.82 -9.85
N ARG A 132 20.75 8.57 -10.46
CA ARG A 132 21.01 9.94 -9.97
C ARG A 132 19.75 10.76 -10.25
N ARG A 133 19.27 11.52 -9.26
CA ARG A 133 18.37 12.65 -9.54
C ARG A 133 19.03 13.43 -10.67
N ALA A 134 18.32 13.60 -11.78
CA ALA A 134 18.73 14.60 -12.75
C ALA A 134 18.71 15.93 -11.99
N ASP A 135 19.90 16.42 -11.65
CA ASP A 135 20.08 17.73 -11.04
C ASP A 135 19.31 18.74 -11.89
N ARG A 136 18.39 19.46 -11.26
CA ARG A 136 17.67 20.57 -11.82
C ARG A 136 17.91 21.78 -10.94
#